data_AF-A0A3L8E3P1-F1
#
_entry.id   AF-A0A3L8E3P1-F1
#
_cell.length_a   1.000
_cell.length_b   1.000
_cell.length_c   1.000
_cell.angle_alpha   90.00
_cell.angle_beta   90.00
_cell.angle_gamma   90.00
#
_symmetry.space_group_name_H-M   'P 1'
#
loop_
_entity.id
_entity.type
_entity.pdbx_description
1 polymer ?
#
loop_
_entity_poly.entity_id
_entity_poly.type
_entity_poly.pdbx_seq_one_letter_code
_entity_poly.pdbx_strand_id
1 'polypeptide(L)'
;MIIRVSRSTLGTCKRHKGIVDYQRRAIRRSSTQTANKILERLHDKSVLRVSGNEASTFLQGLITNDMKHLDEGAPSIYTLFLNTRGRVMCDAIVYKTQESDSYYVECDSRIAAPLERHLKMYRVRRKIDIGHVEDQVAVWSMFDPTEPFNVATTTNENGKRKLEGMIFPCGTISDKASKFIGSITIHQDPRLPDLGVRILAEAQIDEREITKHFEHAVRLSDRAENYRAFRYKLGVGEGTCDLPPGKALPLEINCDYLHGVSFYKGCYIGQELTARTYHTGVVRKRLMPLTFHPPHPIETVRSLAYDEKILDESGNVVGKFRGYAEKYGLGLMRINESLKAQRLSILDVNVQVSKPAWWPQEFQETVSAKDAKMRGVAGAEPEGEPGASKETRQATSTKNRQTTSDERVASVRETLIFTCSICNLKERYDYKGARPPFARQLLYSEDCYVMKDPFSPPNKGEILVVGADCSKCKRAVCSTCSIYYARRFCLECASGELQNLPLQLHGKIRSLAKR
;
A
#
# COMPACT_ATOMS: atom_id res chain seq x y z
N MET A 1 -41.50 -5.83 51.97
CA MET A 1 -41.64 -4.72 52.94
C MET A 1 -41.43 -3.45 52.16
N ILE A 2 -42.47 -2.61 52.06
CA ILE A 2 -42.43 -1.13 52.02
C ILE A 2 -41.55 -0.49 50.91
N ILE A 3 -41.94 0.47 50.06
CA ILE A 3 -43.13 1.24 49.68
C ILE A 3 -42.57 2.35 48.75
N ARG A 4 -43.35 2.75 47.75
CA ARG A 4 -43.50 4.11 47.14
C ARG A 4 -42.32 5.11 47.05
N VAL A 5 -42.06 5.61 45.84
CA VAL A 5 -42.54 6.90 45.25
C VAL A 5 -42.09 8.16 46.00
N SER A 6 -41.34 9.03 45.31
CA SER A 6 -41.63 10.48 45.32
C SER A 6 -40.96 11.19 44.14
N ARG A 7 -41.80 11.66 43.19
CA ARG A 7 -41.54 12.86 42.40
C ARG A 7 -41.56 14.07 43.34
N SER A 8 -40.65 15.01 43.15
CA SER A 8 -40.89 16.42 43.51
C SER A 8 -40.30 17.34 42.44
N THR A 9 -41.10 18.35 42.17
CA THR A 9 -41.08 19.28 41.04
C THR A 9 -40.28 20.56 41.32
N LEU A 10 -39.69 21.08 40.23
CA LEU A 10 -39.54 22.50 39.84
C LEU A 10 -38.95 23.52 40.83
N GLY A 11 -37.78 24.05 40.45
CA GLY A 11 -37.34 25.42 40.74
C GLY A 11 -36.94 26.10 39.42
N THR A 12 -37.74 27.06 38.98
CA THR A 12 -37.55 27.85 37.75
C THR A 12 -36.49 28.94 37.94
N CYS A 13 -35.63 29.17 36.95
CA CYS A 13 -35.12 30.50 36.65
C CYS A 13 -34.98 30.69 35.13
N LYS A 14 -35.71 31.69 34.61
CA LYS A 14 -35.74 32.10 33.20
C LYS A 14 -34.59 33.07 32.91
N ARG A 15 -33.97 32.97 31.73
CA ARG A 15 -33.74 34.12 30.81
C ARG A 15 -33.19 33.67 29.44
N HIS A 16 -34.03 33.87 28.40
CA HIS A 16 -33.76 34.42 27.05
C HIS A 16 -32.34 34.27 26.45
N LYS A 17 -32.10 33.84 25.19
CA LYS A 17 -32.75 34.14 23.90
C LYS A 17 -32.10 33.23 22.82
N GLY A 18 -32.83 32.87 21.75
CA GLY A 18 -32.25 32.43 20.47
C GLY A 18 -32.75 31.09 19.94
N ILE A 19 -34.00 31.05 19.46
CA ILE A 19 -34.58 29.93 18.72
C ILE A 19 -34.12 30.02 17.27
N VAL A 20 -33.45 28.97 16.77
CA VAL A 20 -33.48 28.59 15.35
C VAL A 20 -34.02 27.17 15.33
N ASP A 21 -35.22 27.03 14.78
CA ASP A 21 -35.89 25.76 14.55
C ASP A 21 -35.04 24.86 13.64
N TYR A 22 -34.64 23.70 14.16
CA TYR A 22 -34.34 22.56 13.32
C TYR A 22 -35.16 21.37 13.81
N GLN A 23 -36.20 21.04 13.05
CA GLN A 23 -37.10 19.92 13.29
C GLN A 23 -36.30 18.62 13.47
N ARG A 24 -36.17 18.14 14.72
CA ARG A 24 -35.82 16.75 14.98
C ARG A 24 -37.00 15.87 14.57
N ARG A 25 -36.95 15.31 13.36
CA ARG A 25 -37.68 14.07 13.07
C ARG A 25 -37.09 12.96 13.94
N ALA A 26 -37.70 12.77 15.12
CA ALA A 26 -37.50 11.59 15.93
C ALA A 26 -38.10 10.39 15.18
N ILE A 27 -37.27 9.71 14.39
CA ILE A 27 -37.61 8.38 13.88
C ILE A 27 -37.53 7.44 15.08
N ARG A 28 -38.70 7.05 15.61
CA ARG A 28 -38.84 5.89 16.48
C ARG A 28 -38.36 4.67 15.69
N ARG A 29 -37.11 4.24 15.88
CA ARG A 29 -36.67 2.92 15.41
C ARG A 29 -37.28 1.88 16.34
N SER A 30 -38.27 1.18 15.81
CA SER A 30 -38.80 -0.06 16.36
C SER A 30 -37.65 -1.06 16.55
N SER A 31 -37.49 -1.54 17.78
CA SER A 31 -36.45 -2.47 18.21
C SER A 31 -36.76 -3.90 17.76
N THR A 32 -36.51 -4.18 16.49
CA THR A 32 -36.28 -5.54 15.98
C THR A 32 -34.84 -5.58 15.51
N GLN A 33 -33.90 -5.81 16.44
CA GLN A 33 -32.48 -5.95 16.13
C GLN A 33 -32.27 -7.29 15.41
N THR A 34 -32.27 -7.27 14.08
CA THR A 34 -31.82 -8.41 13.29
C THR A 34 -30.32 -8.59 13.48
N ALA A 35 -29.88 -9.83 13.73
CA ALA A 35 -28.48 -10.19 13.88
C ALA A 35 -27.73 -10.07 12.54
N ASN A 36 -27.06 -8.94 12.31
CA ASN A 36 -26.39 -8.68 11.03
C ASN A 36 -24.97 -9.27 10.96
N LYS A 37 -24.32 -9.55 12.10
CA LYS A 37 -22.95 -10.07 12.13
C LYS A 37 -22.94 -11.61 12.11
N ILE A 38 -22.03 -12.15 11.31
CA ILE A 38 -21.78 -13.59 11.16
C ILE A 38 -20.46 -13.94 11.84
N LEU A 39 -20.45 -14.99 12.66
CA LEU A 39 -19.26 -15.63 13.21
C LEU A 39 -19.03 -16.98 12.51
N GLU A 40 -17.82 -17.22 12.05
CA GLU A 40 -17.41 -18.47 11.38
C GLU A 40 -16.07 -18.97 11.90
N ARG A 41 -15.98 -20.26 12.22
CA ARG A 41 -14.71 -20.93 12.50
C ARG A 41 -14.02 -21.25 11.17
N LEU A 42 -12.79 -20.79 11.03
CA LEU A 42 -12.00 -21.00 9.81
C LEU A 42 -11.20 -22.31 9.92
N HIS A 43 -11.85 -23.43 9.60
CA HIS A 43 -11.27 -24.77 9.69
C HIS A 43 -10.11 -25.01 8.71
N ASP A 44 -10.01 -24.20 7.65
CA ASP A 44 -8.94 -24.28 6.67
C ASP A 44 -7.69 -23.48 7.09
N LYS A 45 -7.68 -22.88 8.28
CA LYS A 45 -6.53 -22.15 8.84
C LYS A 45 -5.81 -22.96 9.91
N SER A 46 -4.50 -22.74 9.98
CA SER A 46 -3.62 -23.24 11.02
C SER A 46 -2.72 -22.12 11.51
N VAL A 47 -2.24 -22.25 12.74
CA VAL A 47 -1.36 -21.28 13.38
C VAL A 47 -0.03 -21.95 13.72
N LEU A 48 1.07 -21.33 13.30
CA LEU A 48 2.41 -21.67 13.75
C LEU A 48 2.86 -20.67 14.81
N ARG A 49 3.49 -21.16 15.89
CA ARG A 49 4.19 -20.31 16.85
C ARG A 49 5.65 -20.21 16.46
N VAL A 50 6.16 -18.97 16.42
CA VAL A 50 7.57 -18.65 16.21
C VAL A 50 8.03 -17.84 17.41
N SER A 51 8.91 -18.40 18.24
CA SER A 51 9.35 -17.77 19.49
C SER A 51 10.86 -17.81 19.71
N GLY A 52 11.40 -16.78 20.32
CA GLY A 52 12.82 -16.66 20.67
C GLY A 52 13.34 -15.25 20.40
N ASN A 53 14.40 -14.83 21.09
CA ASN A 53 14.94 -13.48 21.04
C ASN A 53 15.28 -12.93 19.63
N GLU A 54 15.49 -13.81 18.65
CA GLU A 54 15.75 -13.44 17.25
C GLU A 54 14.51 -13.56 16.33
N ALA A 55 13.33 -13.94 16.85
CA ALA A 55 12.14 -14.25 16.06
C ALA A 55 11.69 -13.08 15.17
N SER A 56 11.70 -11.85 15.70
CA SER A 56 11.35 -10.64 14.93
C SER A 56 12.30 -10.45 13.73
N THR A 57 13.61 -10.45 13.98
CA THR A 57 14.63 -10.27 12.92
C THR A 57 14.64 -11.43 11.93
N PHE A 58 14.33 -12.64 12.39
CA PHE A 58 14.21 -13.81 11.56
C PHE A 58 13.02 -13.72 10.59
N LEU A 59 11.81 -13.41 11.10
CA LEU A 59 10.63 -13.19 10.26
C LEU A 59 10.82 -12.01 9.32
N GLN A 60 11.49 -10.94 9.78
CA GLN A 60 11.82 -9.77 8.96
C GLN A 60 12.56 -10.13 7.66
N GLY A 61 13.38 -11.17 7.64
CA GLY A 61 14.08 -11.63 6.44
C GLY A 61 13.28 -12.54 5.51
N LEU A 62 12.11 -13.04 5.95
CA LEU A 62 11.36 -14.08 5.23
C LEU A 62 10.01 -13.60 4.71
N ILE A 63 9.45 -12.56 5.32
CA ILE A 63 8.11 -12.06 4.98
C ILE A 63 8.20 -10.78 4.11
N THR A 64 7.17 -10.52 3.31
CA THR A 64 7.11 -9.32 2.44
C THR A 64 6.83 -8.02 3.18
N ASN A 65 6.20 -8.07 4.35
CA ASN A 65 5.85 -6.90 5.17
C ASN A 65 6.89 -6.60 6.28
N ASP A 66 6.82 -5.44 6.93
CA ASP A 66 7.80 -5.01 7.94
C ASP A 66 7.37 -5.38 9.37
N MET A 67 8.21 -6.13 10.09
CA MET A 67 7.99 -6.49 11.49
C MET A 67 7.99 -5.27 12.41
N LYS A 68 8.60 -4.15 12.01
CA LYS A 68 8.61 -2.90 12.80
C LYS A 68 7.22 -2.41 13.15
N HIS A 69 6.20 -2.70 12.34
CA HIS A 69 4.82 -2.34 12.68
C HIS A 69 4.38 -2.99 13.99
N LEU A 70 4.71 -4.27 14.22
CA LEU A 70 4.39 -4.96 15.48
C LEU A 70 5.22 -4.41 16.66
N ASP A 71 6.43 -3.90 16.39
CA ASP A 71 7.27 -3.26 17.39
C ASP A 71 6.72 -1.87 17.77
N GLU A 72 6.15 -1.14 16.80
CA GLU A 72 5.50 0.16 16.93
C GLU A 72 4.07 0.09 17.50
N GLY A 73 3.59 -1.11 17.84
CA GLY A 73 2.32 -1.32 18.54
C GLY A 73 1.18 -1.88 17.68
N ALA A 74 1.43 -2.24 16.42
CA ALA A 74 0.44 -2.96 15.63
C ALA A 74 0.10 -4.31 16.27
N PRO A 75 -1.18 -4.67 16.38
CA PRO A 75 -1.58 -5.97 16.94
C PRO A 75 -1.35 -7.14 15.98
N SER A 76 -1.40 -6.87 14.68
CA SER A 76 -1.25 -7.87 13.61
C SER A 76 -0.87 -7.23 12.29
N ILE A 77 -0.23 -7.99 11.40
CA ILE A 77 0.12 -7.58 10.04
C ILE A 77 -0.20 -8.66 9.01
N TYR A 78 -0.71 -8.27 7.84
CA TYR A 78 -0.81 -9.17 6.69
C TYR A 78 0.54 -9.26 5.98
N THR A 79 0.90 -10.43 5.48
CA THR A 79 2.17 -10.63 4.79
C THR A 79 2.13 -11.85 3.88
N LEU A 80 3.17 -12.02 3.07
CA LEU A 80 3.36 -13.17 2.22
C LEU A 80 4.74 -13.79 2.50
N PHE A 81 4.83 -15.11 2.33
CA PHE A 81 6.10 -15.79 2.13
C PHE A 81 6.30 -16.03 0.65
N LEU A 82 7.47 -15.69 0.12
CA LEU A 82 7.80 -15.90 -1.28
C LEU A 82 8.84 -17.01 -1.43
N ASN A 83 8.84 -17.65 -2.60
CA ASN A 83 9.99 -18.44 -3.01
C ASN A 83 11.10 -17.53 -3.57
N THR A 84 12.28 -18.12 -3.82
CA THR A 84 13.44 -17.43 -4.39
C THR A 84 13.21 -16.83 -5.78
N ARG A 85 12.13 -17.23 -6.48
CA ARG A 85 11.71 -16.66 -7.77
C ARG A 85 10.76 -15.47 -7.63
N GLY A 86 10.46 -15.02 -6.41
CA GLY A 86 9.50 -13.94 -6.16
C GLY A 86 8.06 -14.31 -6.48
N ARG A 87 7.67 -15.58 -6.30
CA ARG A 87 6.27 -16.04 -6.38
C ARG A 87 5.75 -16.37 -4.99
N VAL A 88 4.47 -16.11 -4.79
CA VAL A 88 3.78 -16.33 -3.51
C VAL A 88 3.80 -17.82 -3.18
N MET A 89 4.39 -18.17 -2.05
CA MET A 89 4.35 -19.52 -1.50
C MET A 89 3.13 -19.69 -0.59
N CYS A 90 2.87 -18.72 0.27
CA CYS A 90 1.64 -18.61 1.04
C CYS A 90 1.37 -17.16 1.47
N ASP A 91 0.11 -16.84 1.67
CA ASP A 91 -0.36 -15.70 2.44
C ASP A 91 -0.38 -16.03 3.94
N ALA A 92 -0.15 -15.02 4.78
CA ALA A 92 -0.15 -15.17 6.22
C ALA A 92 -0.59 -13.90 6.95
N ILE A 93 -1.14 -14.07 8.15
CA ILE A 93 -1.29 -12.97 9.12
C ILE A 93 -0.38 -13.26 10.31
N VAL A 94 0.45 -12.29 10.68
CA VAL A 94 1.35 -12.38 11.83
C VAL A 94 0.76 -11.60 12.99
N TYR A 95 0.62 -12.22 14.14
CA TYR A 95 0.10 -11.65 15.37
C TYR A 95 1.20 -11.57 16.43
N LYS A 96 1.22 -10.46 17.17
CA LYS A 96 2.02 -10.37 18.39
C LYS A 96 1.30 -11.10 19.51
N THR A 97 1.97 -12.00 20.21
CA THR A 97 1.40 -12.69 21.38
C THR A 97 1.61 -11.85 22.65
N GLN A 98 1.05 -12.30 23.78
CA GLN A 98 1.34 -11.69 25.07
C GLN A 98 2.76 -11.99 25.57
N GLU A 99 3.36 -13.08 25.07
CA GLU A 99 4.72 -13.44 25.42
C GLU A 99 5.72 -12.62 24.61
N SER A 100 6.76 -12.15 25.30
CA SER A 100 7.86 -11.43 24.65
C SER A 100 8.55 -12.33 23.61
N ASP A 101 8.87 -11.75 22.46
CA ASP A 101 9.55 -12.42 21.35
C ASP A 101 8.83 -13.68 20.83
N SER A 102 7.50 -13.75 20.97
CA SER A 102 6.68 -14.81 20.41
C SER A 102 5.58 -14.26 19.51
N TYR A 103 5.45 -14.89 18.34
CA TYR A 103 4.54 -14.50 17.27
C TYR A 103 3.72 -15.71 16.81
N TYR A 104 2.46 -15.46 16.49
CA TYR A 104 1.62 -16.41 15.78
C TYR A 104 1.59 -16.08 14.30
N VAL A 105 1.73 -17.10 13.46
CA VAL A 105 1.66 -17.00 12.01
C VAL A 105 0.47 -17.83 11.54
N GLU A 106 -0.66 -17.17 11.28
CA GLU A 106 -1.84 -17.77 10.65
C GLU A 106 -1.53 -18.03 9.18
N CYS A 107 -1.79 -19.24 8.71
CA CYS A 107 -1.67 -19.64 7.31
C CYS A 107 -2.74 -20.69 6.95
N ASP A 108 -2.82 -21.07 5.68
CA ASP A 108 -3.65 -22.20 5.26
C ASP A 108 -3.15 -23.52 5.88
N SER A 109 -4.05 -24.29 6.50
CA SER A 109 -3.75 -25.61 7.08
C SER A 109 -2.99 -26.55 6.14
N ARG A 110 -3.29 -26.50 4.83
CA ARG A 110 -2.63 -27.33 3.80
C ARG A 110 -1.18 -26.94 3.53
N ILE A 111 -0.79 -25.71 3.87
CA ILE A 111 0.58 -25.21 3.70
C ILE A 111 1.33 -25.06 5.02
N ALA A 112 0.71 -25.34 6.18
CA ALA A 112 1.32 -25.19 7.50
C ALA A 112 2.61 -26.02 7.65
N ALA A 113 2.57 -27.33 7.39
CA ALA A 113 3.76 -28.19 7.48
C ALA A 113 4.85 -27.86 6.43
N PRO A 114 4.51 -27.54 5.16
CA PRO A 114 5.49 -26.96 4.22
C PRO A 114 6.11 -25.64 4.68
N LEU A 115 5.31 -24.73 5.26
CA LEU A 115 5.78 -23.45 5.78
C LEU A 115 6.69 -23.65 7.00
N GLU A 116 6.34 -24.53 7.92
CA GLU A 116 7.16 -24.88 9.08
C GLU A 116 8.54 -25.40 8.65
N ARG A 117 8.59 -26.31 7.65
CA ARG A 117 9.84 -26.79 7.05
C ARG A 117 10.64 -25.68 6.39
N HIS A 118 9.97 -24.76 5.67
CA HIS A 118 10.60 -23.59 5.08
C HIS A 118 11.25 -22.71 6.16
N LEU A 119 10.52 -22.38 7.24
CA LEU A 119 11.07 -21.61 8.36
C LEU A 119 12.26 -22.34 9.01
N LYS A 120 12.14 -23.64 9.30
CA LYS A 120 13.23 -24.45 9.88
C LYS A 120 14.49 -24.46 9.01
N MET A 121 14.36 -24.44 7.68
CA MET A 121 15.49 -24.34 6.74
C MET A 121 16.31 -23.05 6.94
N TYR A 122 15.65 -21.91 7.19
CA TYR A 122 16.32 -20.61 7.39
C TYR A 122 16.72 -20.35 8.85
N ARG A 123 16.26 -21.18 9.79
CA ARG A 123 16.52 -21.04 11.24
C ARG A 123 17.95 -21.37 11.66
N VAL A 124 18.79 -21.91 10.79
CA VAL A 124 20.11 -22.47 11.13
C VAL A 124 20.92 -21.54 12.05
N ARG A 125 21.38 -22.09 13.18
CA ARG A 125 22.15 -21.41 14.24
C ARG A 125 21.41 -20.31 15.04
N ARG A 126 20.12 -20.07 14.78
CA ARG A 126 19.29 -19.14 15.56
C ARG A 126 18.58 -19.88 16.70
N LYS A 127 18.50 -19.22 17.87
CA LYS A 127 17.77 -19.75 19.04
C LYS A 127 16.28 -19.45 18.93
N ILE A 128 15.63 -20.07 17.94
CA ILE A 128 14.21 -19.88 17.65
C ILE A 128 13.52 -21.23 17.74
N ASP A 129 12.38 -21.26 18.42
CA ASP A 129 11.46 -22.38 18.44
C ASP A 129 10.32 -22.13 17.43
N ILE A 130 9.98 -23.18 16.67
CA ILE A 130 8.98 -23.13 15.60
C ILE A 130 8.15 -24.41 15.71
N GLY A 131 6.85 -24.27 15.93
CA GLY A 131 5.95 -25.40 16.07
C GLY A 131 4.49 -25.08 15.74
N HIS A 132 3.70 -26.13 15.58
CA HIS A 132 2.26 -26.06 15.39
C HIS A 132 1.56 -25.79 16.72
N VAL A 133 0.52 -24.95 16.68
CA VAL A 133 -0.38 -24.71 17.82
C VAL A 133 -1.86 -24.86 17.42
N GLU A 134 -2.14 -25.63 16.37
CA GLU A 134 -3.50 -25.84 15.85
C GLU A 134 -4.43 -26.55 16.86
N ASP A 135 -3.89 -27.43 17.69
CA ASP A 135 -4.63 -28.08 18.79
C ASP A 135 -4.88 -27.13 19.97
N GLN A 136 -4.19 -25.99 20.01
CA GLN A 136 -4.27 -25.02 21.10
C GLN A 136 -5.05 -23.78 20.69
N VAL A 137 -5.01 -23.38 19.41
CA VAL A 137 -5.55 -22.11 18.93
C VAL A 137 -6.42 -22.35 17.70
N ALA A 138 -7.70 -21.97 17.80
CA ALA A 138 -8.65 -21.92 16.70
C ALA A 138 -8.78 -20.50 16.15
N VAL A 139 -8.85 -20.38 14.82
CA VAL A 139 -9.07 -19.11 14.12
C VAL A 139 -10.54 -18.95 13.77
N TRP A 140 -11.11 -17.79 14.08
CA TRP A 140 -12.46 -17.41 13.71
C TRP A 140 -12.47 -16.06 12.99
N SER A 141 -13.51 -15.84 12.20
CA SER A 141 -13.81 -14.55 11.59
C SER A 141 -15.19 -14.09 12.02
N MET A 142 -15.31 -12.81 12.38
CA MET A 142 -16.60 -12.16 12.53
C MET A 142 -16.72 -10.97 11.57
N PHE A 143 -17.76 -10.98 10.74
CA PHE A 143 -17.96 -10.02 9.64
C PHE A 143 -19.44 -9.65 9.49
N ASP A 144 -19.72 -8.55 8.80
CA ASP A 144 -21.09 -8.10 8.50
C ASP A 144 -21.30 -8.05 6.98
N PRO A 145 -22.06 -8.98 6.38
CA PRO A 145 -22.32 -8.98 4.95
C PRO A 145 -23.27 -7.87 4.47
N THR A 146 -23.97 -7.21 5.41
CA THR A 146 -25.02 -6.20 5.16
C THR A 146 -24.52 -4.77 5.25
N GLU A 147 -23.45 -4.54 6.02
CA GLU A 147 -22.80 -3.24 6.11
C GLU A 147 -22.30 -2.79 4.72
N PRO A 148 -22.68 -1.58 4.27
CA PRO A 148 -22.15 -1.02 3.04
C PRO A 148 -20.65 -0.75 3.21
N PHE A 149 -19.88 -0.96 2.13
CA PHE A 149 -18.42 -0.80 2.14
C PHE A 149 -18.01 0.56 2.70
N ASN A 150 -17.30 0.56 3.82
CA ASN A 150 -16.85 1.79 4.46
C ASN A 150 -15.55 2.26 3.79
N VAL A 151 -15.68 2.99 2.68
CA VAL A 151 -14.57 3.73 2.06
C VAL A 151 -14.06 4.87 2.99
N ALA A 152 -14.73 5.10 4.12
CA ALA A 152 -14.51 6.23 5.01
C ALA A 152 -14.04 5.80 6.42
N THR A 153 -12.83 5.25 6.55
CA THR A 153 -12.13 5.24 7.85
C THR A 153 -10.64 5.51 7.67
N THR A 154 -10.32 6.76 7.32
CA THR A 154 -9.11 7.50 7.73
C THR A 154 -9.30 8.96 7.31
N THR A 155 -10.28 9.64 7.90
CA THR A 155 -10.41 11.09 7.79
C THR A 155 -9.59 11.75 8.88
N ASN A 156 -8.44 12.32 8.53
CA ASN A 156 -7.82 13.35 9.37
C ASN A 156 -8.68 14.63 9.32
N GLU A 157 -8.67 15.40 10.40
CA GLU A 157 -9.55 16.55 10.68
C GLU A 157 -9.53 17.72 9.66
N ASN A 158 -8.77 17.62 8.56
CA ASN A 158 -8.60 18.69 7.58
C ASN A 158 -9.21 18.44 6.19
N GLY A 159 -10.13 17.49 6.03
CA GLY A 159 -11.03 17.43 4.86
C GLY A 159 -10.38 17.26 3.47
N LYS A 160 -9.06 17.05 3.38
CA LYS A 160 -8.34 16.81 2.12
C LYS A 160 -8.09 15.31 1.96
N ARG A 161 -8.91 14.66 1.13
CA ARG A 161 -8.65 13.30 0.63
C ARG A 161 -7.48 13.38 -0.36
N LYS A 162 -6.38 12.68 -0.08
CA LYS A 162 -5.33 12.44 -1.08
C LYS A 162 -5.11 10.93 -1.18
N LEU A 163 -5.96 10.28 -1.97
CA LEU A 163 -5.84 8.86 -2.35
C LEU A 163 -4.90 8.68 -3.55
N GLU A 164 -4.24 9.74 -4.03
CA GLU A 164 -3.29 9.67 -5.15
C GLU A 164 -1.92 9.16 -4.72
N GLY A 165 -1.43 8.14 -5.43
CA GLY A 165 -0.01 7.76 -5.45
C GLY A 165 0.54 7.14 -4.17
N MET A 166 -0.27 6.96 -3.13
CA MET A 166 0.12 6.26 -1.92
C MET A 166 -0.32 4.80 -2.03
N ILE A 167 0.64 3.92 -2.35
CA ILE A 167 0.64 2.62 -1.68
C ILE A 167 0.58 2.95 -0.20
N PHE A 168 -0.48 2.45 0.45
CA PHE A 168 -0.63 2.66 1.88
C PHE A 168 0.70 2.29 2.52
N PRO A 169 1.36 3.18 3.29
CA PRO A 169 2.40 2.71 4.18
C PRO A 169 1.77 1.53 4.91
N CYS A 170 2.41 0.37 4.83
CA CYS A 170 2.16 -0.72 5.76
C CYS A 170 2.13 -0.05 7.14
N GLY A 171 0.94 0.05 7.72
CA GLY A 171 0.60 1.19 8.55
C GLY A 171 -0.83 0.99 8.98
N THR A 172 -0.91 0.15 10.01
CA THR A 172 -1.99 0.03 10.98
C THR A 172 -3.21 0.89 10.71
N ILE A 173 -4.37 0.22 10.61
CA ILE A 173 -5.61 0.80 11.14
C ILE A 173 -5.26 1.30 12.55
N SER A 174 -5.02 2.60 12.69
CA SER A 174 -4.63 3.19 13.97
C SER A 174 -5.79 3.04 14.95
N ASP A 175 -5.43 2.87 16.22
CA ASP A 175 -6.28 3.13 17.39
C ASP A 175 -7.20 2.02 17.93
N LYS A 176 -7.08 0.76 17.48
CA LYS A 176 -7.76 -0.35 18.19
C LYS A 176 -6.75 -1.42 18.63
N ALA A 177 -6.30 -1.29 19.86
CA ALA A 177 -5.56 -2.35 20.56
C ALA A 177 -6.34 -3.68 20.48
N SER A 178 -5.63 -4.81 20.37
CA SER A 178 -6.26 -6.13 20.51
C SER A 178 -7.07 -6.19 21.79
N LYS A 179 -8.31 -6.67 21.71
CA LYS A 179 -9.10 -6.97 22.90
C LYS A 179 -8.71 -8.36 23.37
N PHE A 180 -8.13 -8.44 24.57
CA PHE A 180 -7.82 -9.69 25.24
C PHE A 180 -8.89 -9.99 26.28
N ILE A 181 -9.49 -11.17 26.20
CA ILE A 181 -10.52 -11.60 27.15
C ILE A 181 -10.25 -13.06 27.51
N GLY A 182 -9.54 -13.28 28.62
CA GLY A 182 -9.13 -14.62 29.01
C GLY A 182 -8.32 -15.28 27.89
N SER A 183 -8.80 -16.38 27.34
CA SER A 183 -8.15 -17.16 26.28
C SER A 183 -8.55 -16.75 24.85
N ILE A 184 -9.11 -15.54 24.68
CA ILE A 184 -9.56 -15.01 23.39
C ILE A 184 -8.83 -13.69 23.07
N THR A 185 -8.20 -13.62 21.90
CA THR A 185 -7.69 -12.37 21.32
C THR A 185 -8.49 -11.97 20.09
N ILE A 186 -8.90 -10.70 20.04
CA ILE A 186 -9.68 -10.13 18.93
C ILE A 186 -8.84 -9.07 18.23
N HIS A 187 -8.69 -9.21 16.92
CA HIS A 187 -7.90 -8.35 16.04
C HIS A 187 -8.78 -7.82 14.91
N GLN A 188 -8.64 -6.54 14.53
CA GLN A 188 -9.17 -6.10 13.24
C GLN A 188 -8.41 -6.84 12.13
N ASP A 189 -9.10 -7.20 11.04
CA ASP A 189 -8.41 -7.82 9.91
C ASP A 189 -7.41 -6.82 9.30
N PRO A 190 -6.10 -7.14 9.26
CA PRO A 190 -5.07 -6.19 8.85
C PRO A 190 -5.08 -5.89 7.34
N ARG A 191 -5.90 -6.59 6.56
CA ARG A 191 -6.00 -6.40 5.11
C ARG A 191 -7.01 -5.35 4.75
N LEU A 192 -8.22 -5.43 5.33
CA LEU A 192 -9.34 -4.52 5.08
C LEU A 192 -10.25 -4.46 6.31
N PRO A 193 -10.67 -3.27 6.78
CA PRO A 193 -11.67 -3.14 7.84
C PRO A 193 -13.00 -3.84 7.51
N ASP A 194 -13.41 -3.85 6.25
CA ASP A 194 -14.64 -4.50 5.78
C ASP A 194 -14.62 -6.02 5.96
N LEU A 195 -13.45 -6.66 6.10
CA LEU A 195 -13.35 -8.09 6.43
C LEU A 195 -13.73 -8.40 7.89
N GLY A 196 -13.93 -7.35 8.70
CA GLY A 196 -14.32 -7.45 10.10
C GLY A 196 -13.13 -7.78 11.00
N VAL A 197 -13.33 -8.74 11.89
CA VAL A 197 -12.34 -9.11 12.90
C VAL A 197 -11.89 -10.56 12.77
N ARG A 198 -10.60 -10.77 13.02
CA ARG A 198 -9.97 -12.06 13.26
C ARG A 198 -9.94 -12.34 14.76
N ILE A 199 -10.33 -13.54 15.15
CA ILE A 199 -10.37 -13.95 16.56
C ILE A 199 -9.53 -15.22 16.70
N LEU A 200 -8.55 -15.19 17.61
CA LEU A 200 -7.80 -16.38 18.02
C LEU A 200 -8.33 -16.76 19.39
N ALA A 201 -8.79 -18.00 19.52
CA ALA A 201 -9.38 -18.53 20.75
C ALA A 201 -8.73 -19.88 21.05
N GLU A 202 -8.62 -20.26 22.32
CA GLU A 202 -8.18 -21.63 22.63
C GLU A 202 -9.10 -22.66 21.95
N ALA A 203 -8.54 -23.78 21.46
CA ALA A 203 -9.24 -24.68 20.55
C ALA A 203 -10.53 -25.31 21.12
N GLN A 204 -10.61 -25.44 22.45
CA GLN A 204 -11.77 -25.93 23.17
C GLN A 204 -12.86 -24.87 23.44
N ILE A 205 -12.58 -23.59 23.17
CA ILE A 205 -13.57 -22.52 23.31
C ILE A 205 -14.61 -22.66 22.20
N ASP A 206 -15.88 -22.69 22.60
CA ASP A 206 -17.00 -22.75 21.67
C ASP A 206 -17.45 -21.35 21.20
N GLU A 207 -18.31 -21.35 20.20
CA GLU A 207 -18.92 -20.15 19.65
C GLU A 207 -19.74 -19.35 20.68
N ARG A 208 -20.28 -20.00 21.72
CA ARG A 208 -21.14 -19.35 22.71
C ARG A 208 -20.31 -18.48 23.64
N GLU A 209 -19.14 -18.97 24.05
CA GLU A 209 -18.19 -18.16 24.82
C GLU A 209 -17.69 -16.95 24.01
N ILE A 210 -17.40 -17.12 22.73
CA ILE A 210 -16.97 -16.02 21.85
C ILE A 210 -18.08 -14.96 21.72
N THR A 211 -19.32 -15.41 21.45
CA THR A 211 -20.46 -14.50 21.21
C THR A 211 -20.87 -13.68 22.43
N LYS A 212 -20.65 -14.17 23.66
CA LYS A 212 -20.88 -13.40 24.91
C LYS A 212 -20.10 -12.09 24.96
N HIS A 213 -19.00 -11.98 24.23
CA HIS A 213 -18.15 -10.80 24.25
C HIS A 213 -18.55 -9.70 23.26
N PHE A 214 -19.63 -9.91 22.51
CA PHE A 214 -20.17 -8.95 21.55
C PHE A 214 -21.59 -8.53 21.94
N GLU A 215 -21.82 -7.22 22.01
CA GLU A 215 -23.10 -6.62 22.45
C GLU A 215 -24.24 -6.78 21.44
N HIS A 216 -23.90 -7.08 20.19
CA HIS A 216 -24.86 -7.16 19.08
C HIS A 216 -25.23 -8.61 18.85
N ALA A 217 -26.44 -8.86 18.34
CA ALA A 217 -26.83 -10.20 17.95
C ALA A 217 -25.87 -10.71 16.84
N VAL A 218 -25.07 -11.71 17.20
CA VAL A 218 -24.17 -12.44 16.31
C VAL A 218 -24.83 -13.77 16.02
N ARG A 219 -24.88 -14.15 14.75
CA ARG A 219 -25.29 -15.50 14.34
C ARG A 219 -24.10 -16.25 13.77
N LEU A 220 -24.24 -17.57 13.70
CA LEU A 220 -23.25 -18.43 13.07
C LEU A 220 -23.40 -18.39 11.56
N SER A 221 -22.31 -18.65 10.85
CA SER A 221 -22.37 -18.83 9.41
C SER A 221 -23.20 -20.06 9.04
N ASP A 222 -23.84 -19.97 7.88
CA ASP A 222 -24.49 -21.10 7.23
C ASP A 222 -23.83 -21.35 5.86
N ARG A 223 -24.36 -22.29 5.08
CA ARG A 223 -23.80 -22.59 3.75
C ARG A 223 -23.92 -21.40 2.78
N ALA A 224 -24.98 -20.60 2.88
CA ALA A 224 -25.29 -19.52 1.94
C ALA A 224 -24.54 -18.21 2.25
N GLU A 225 -24.16 -17.99 3.50
CA GLU A 225 -23.45 -16.80 3.96
C GLU A 225 -22.23 -17.18 4.78
N ASN A 226 -21.23 -17.69 4.06
CA ASN A 226 -19.92 -18.03 4.61
C ASN A 226 -18.86 -16.96 4.29
N TYR A 227 -17.77 -17.03 5.03
CA TYR A 227 -16.66 -16.10 4.97
C TYR A 227 -15.99 -16.08 3.59
N ARG A 228 -15.91 -17.23 2.91
CA ARG A 228 -15.34 -17.32 1.55
C ARG A 228 -16.17 -16.53 0.54
N ALA A 229 -17.50 -16.68 0.55
CA ALA A 229 -18.40 -15.91 -0.30
C ALA A 229 -18.27 -14.40 -0.03
N PHE A 230 -18.17 -14.02 1.25
CA PHE A 230 -17.98 -12.62 1.65
C PHE A 230 -16.63 -12.04 1.17
N ARG A 231 -15.52 -12.78 1.31
CA ARG A 231 -14.22 -12.39 0.75
C ARG A 231 -14.24 -12.28 -0.77
N TYR A 232 -14.93 -13.18 -1.46
CA TYR A 232 -15.07 -13.12 -2.92
C TYR A 232 -15.88 -11.92 -3.37
N LYS A 233 -16.95 -11.54 -2.65
CA LYS A 233 -17.67 -10.28 -2.86
C LYS A 233 -16.72 -9.08 -2.77
N LEU A 234 -15.75 -9.12 -1.86
CA LEU A 234 -14.72 -8.09 -1.67
C LEU A 234 -13.54 -8.18 -2.65
N GLY A 235 -13.38 -9.27 -3.39
CA GLY A 235 -12.22 -9.48 -4.26
C GLY A 235 -10.92 -9.84 -3.52
N VAL A 236 -11.03 -10.44 -2.33
CA VAL A 236 -9.89 -10.84 -1.49
C VAL A 236 -9.63 -12.34 -1.61
N GLY A 237 -8.47 -12.70 -2.16
CA GLY A 237 -7.99 -14.08 -2.18
C GLY A 237 -7.30 -14.46 -0.89
N GLU A 238 -7.49 -15.70 -0.45
CA GLU A 238 -6.89 -16.21 0.77
C GLU A 238 -6.68 -17.73 0.70
N GLY A 239 -5.51 -18.19 1.15
CA GLY A 239 -5.17 -19.60 1.20
C GLY A 239 -4.91 -20.24 -0.17
N THR A 240 -4.55 -21.52 -0.15
CA THR A 240 -3.99 -22.26 -1.29
C THR A 240 -5.00 -22.57 -2.39
N CYS A 241 -6.30 -22.57 -2.08
CA CYS A 241 -7.37 -22.65 -3.09
C CYS A 241 -7.34 -21.44 -4.04
N ASP A 242 -7.23 -20.24 -3.45
CA ASP A 242 -7.29 -18.98 -4.19
C ASP A 242 -5.90 -18.64 -4.77
N LEU A 243 -4.85 -18.96 -3.99
CA LEU A 243 -3.46 -18.60 -4.19
C LEU A 243 -2.53 -19.83 -4.15
N PRO A 244 -2.56 -20.71 -5.16
CA PRO A 244 -1.71 -21.91 -5.16
C PRO A 244 -0.23 -21.55 -5.08
N PRO A 245 0.56 -22.25 -4.24
CA PRO A 245 1.97 -21.96 -4.04
C PRO A 245 2.77 -21.92 -5.34
N GLY A 246 3.58 -20.88 -5.50
CA GLY A 246 4.49 -20.69 -6.62
C GLY A 246 3.86 -20.18 -7.91
N LYS A 247 2.53 -19.96 -7.98
CA LYS A 247 1.85 -19.47 -9.18
C LYS A 247 1.80 -17.95 -9.28
N ALA A 248 1.24 -17.29 -8.27
CA ALA A 248 0.92 -15.86 -8.35
C ALA A 248 2.10 -14.94 -8.04
N LEU A 249 2.11 -13.77 -8.66
CA LEU A 249 2.93 -12.63 -8.24
C LEU A 249 2.27 -11.88 -7.07
N PRO A 250 3.05 -11.31 -6.13
CA PRO A 250 2.48 -10.55 -5.01
C PRO A 250 1.55 -9.40 -5.45
N LEU A 251 1.96 -8.60 -6.43
CA LEU A 251 1.16 -7.47 -6.91
C LEU A 251 -0.06 -7.90 -7.73
N GLU A 252 -0.04 -9.09 -8.32
CA GLU A 252 -1.22 -9.65 -9.01
C GLU A 252 -2.33 -10.03 -8.01
N ILE A 253 -1.99 -10.23 -6.73
CA ILE A 253 -2.94 -10.60 -5.67
C ILE A 253 -3.25 -9.43 -4.74
N ASN A 254 -2.98 -8.20 -5.19
CA ASN A 254 -3.26 -6.95 -4.48
C ASN A 254 -2.53 -6.80 -3.14
N CYS A 255 -1.37 -7.42 -2.94
CA CYS A 255 -0.66 -7.32 -1.67
C CYS A 255 -0.24 -5.87 -1.33
N ASP A 256 -0.02 -5.03 -2.35
CA ASP A 256 0.26 -3.60 -2.22
C ASP A 256 -0.95 -2.80 -1.74
N TYR A 257 -2.16 -3.24 -2.07
CA TYR A 257 -3.40 -2.60 -1.65
C TYR A 257 -3.96 -3.18 -0.33
N LEU A 258 -3.56 -4.41 0.02
CA LEU A 258 -3.97 -5.12 1.24
C LEU A 258 -2.94 -5.02 2.38
N HIS A 259 -2.05 -4.02 2.32
CA HIS A 259 -1.00 -3.79 3.33
C HIS A 259 -0.07 -5.00 3.57
N GLY A 260 0.13 -5.85 2.55
CA GLY A 260 0.87 -7.11 2.63
C GLY A 260 2.35 -7.03 2.23
N VAL A 261 2.84 -5.87 1.81
CA VAL A 261 4.24 -5.69 1.39
C VAL A 261 4.77 -4.32 1.81
N SER A 262 6.01 -4.30 2.29
CA SER A 262 6.77 -3.07 2.53
C SER A 262 7.85 -2.92 1.48
N PHE A 263 7.89 -1.76 0.81
CA PHE A 263 8.95 -1.39 -0.14
C PHE A 263 10.10 -0.64 0.52
N TYR A 264 9.99 -0.34 1.82
CA TYR A 264 10.94 0.46 2.60
C TYR A 264 11.67 -0.35 3.67
N LYS A 265 11.40 -1.65 3.76
CA LYS A 265 12.08 -2.58 4.68
C LYS A 265 13.39 -3.12 4.09
N GLY A 266 14.14 -3.82 4.94
CA GLY A 266 15.35 -4.54 4.54
C GLY A 266 15.08 -5.72 3.60
N CYS A 267 16.16 -6.41 3.20
CA CYS A 267 16.10 -7.54 2.26
C CYS A 267 15.24 -8.69 2.78
N TYR A 268 14.44 -9.28 1.89
CA TYR A 268 13.68 -10.50 2.14
C TYR A 268 13.70 -11.43 0.92
N ILE A 269 13.36 -12.70 1.12
CA ILE A 269 13.38 -13.71 0.05
C ILE A 269 12.43 -13.32 -1.10
N GLY A 270 12.95 -13.28 -2.33
CA GLY A 270 12.16 -13.03 -3.54
C GLY A 270 11.79 -11.56 -3.76
N GLN A 271 12.42 -10.63 -3.05
CA GLN A 271 12.15 -9.19 -3.14
C GLN A 271 12.39 -8.61 -4.54
N GLU A 272 13.41 -9.07 -5.27
CA GLU A 272 13.93 -8.41 -6.47
C GLU A 272 12.86 -8.29 -7.56
N LEU A 273 12.05 -9.33 -7.74
CA LEU A 273 11.00 -9.34 -8.75
C LEU A 273 9.79 -8.51 -8.32
N THR A 274 9.42 -8.56 -7.04
CA THR A 274 8.34 -7.76 -6.47
C THR A 274 8.66 -6.27 -6.57
N ALA A 275 9.87 -5.86 -6.15
CA ALA A 275 10.36 -4.49 -6.22
C ALA A 275 10.48 -4.02 -7.68
N ARG A 276 11.02 -4.84 -8.58
CA ARG A 276 11.09 -4.50 -10.02
C ARG A 276 9.71 -4.27 -10.60
N THR A 277 8.76 -5.17 -10.37
CA THR A 277 7.40 -5.05 -10.89
C THR A 277 6.76 -3.76 -10.37
N TYR A 278 6.95 -3.44 -9.09
CA TYR A 278 6.48 -2.22 -8.48
C TYR A 278 7.09 -0.96 -9.14
N HIS A 279 8.41 -0.86 -9.22
CA HIS A 279 9.08 0.33 -9.77
C HIS A 279 8.92 0.50 -11.28
N THR A 280 8.62 -0.57 -12.02
CA THR A 280 8.23 -0.46 -13.44
C THR A 280 6.83 0.12 -13.64
N GLY A 281 6.01 0.19 -12.59
CA GLY A 281 4.72 0.89 -12.57
C GLY A 281 3.56 0.20 -13.29
N VAL A 282 3.75 -0.99 -13.88
CA VAL A 282 2.75 -1.59 -14.76
C VAL A 282 2.32 -2.97 -14.25
N VAL A 283 1.28 -3.00 -13.39
CA VAL A 283 0.58 -4.23 -13.00
C VAL A 283 -0.69 -4.35 -13.85
N ARG A 284 -0.65 -5.18 -14.89
CA ARG A 284 -1.76 -5.32 -15.86
C ARG A 284 -2.84 -6.30 -15.43
N LYS A 285 -2.50 -7.24 -14.55
CA LYS A 285 -3.41 -8.29 -14.08
C LYS A 285 -3.53 -8.21 -12.58
N ARG A 286 -4.77 -8.28 -12.08
CA ARG A 286 -5.07 -8.30 -10.65
C ARG A 286 -6.19 -9.28 -10.35
N LEU A 287 -6.19 -9.76 -9.12
CA LEU A 287 -7.28 -10.52 -8.55
C LEU A 287 -8.49 -9.61 -8.38
N MET A 288 -9.62 -9.97 -8.99
CA MET A 288 -10.84 -9.17 -9.03
C MET A 288 -12.07 -10.03 -8.71
N PRO A 289 -13.09 -9.45 -8.05
CA PRO A 289 -14.34 -10.13 -7.74
C PRO A 289 -15.12 -10.43 -9.01
N LEU A 290 -15.72 -11.60 -9.04
CA LEU A 290 -16.65 -12.05 -10.06
C LEU A 290 -18.04 -12.17 -9.45
N THR A 291 -19.07 -11.80 -10.19
CA THR A 291 -20.48 -12.00 -9.80
C THR A 291 -21.20 -12.80 -10.86
N PHE A 292 -21.85 -13.87 -10.42
CA PHE A 292 -22.68 -14.75 -11.24
C PHE A 292 -24.15 -14.37 -11.04
N HIS A 293 -24.84 -14.09 -12.13
CA HIS A 293 -26.25 -13.68 -12.10
C HIS A 293 -27.16 -14.86 -12.45
N PRO A 294 -28.15 -15.20 -11.62
CA PRO A 294 -29.15 -16.19 -11.96
C PRO A 294 -29.99 -15.79 -13.20
N PRO A 295 -30.55 -16.76 -13.95
CA PRO A 295 -30.40 -18.20 -13.76
C PRO A 295 -29.08 -18.70 -14.38
N HIS A 296 -28.21 -19.28 -13.56
CA HIS A 296 -27.09 -20.10 -14.02
C HIS A 296 -27.22 -21.48 -13.39
N PRO A 297 -26.94 -22.59 -14.11
CA PRO A 297 -26.96 -23.90 -13.48
C PRO A 297 -25.86 -23.96 -12.41
N ILE A 298 -26.26 -24.02 -11.13
CA ILE A 298 -25.33 -24.00 -9.99
C ILE A 298 -24.30 -25.13 -10.12
N GLU A 299 -24.70 -26.28 -10.65
CA GLU A 299 -23.82 -27.43 -10.91
C GLU A 299 -22.73 -27.10 -11.93
N THR A 300 -23.07 -26.41 -13.02
CA THR A 300 -22.08 -25.97 -14.02
C THR A 300 -21.06 -25.03 -13.40
N VAL A 301 -21.49 -24.06 -12.58
CA VAL A 301 -20.56 -23.12 -11.94
C VAL A 301 -19.68 -23.83 -10.90
N ARG A 302 -20.23 -24.78 -10.14
CA ARG A 302 -19.47 -25.60 -9.18
C ARG A 302 -18.46 -26.52 -9.86
N SER A 303 -18.68 -26.88 -11.11
CA SER A 303 -17.76 -27.73 -11.90
C SER A 303 -16.62 -26.95 -12.56
N LEU A 304 -16.62 -25.61 -12.51
CA LEU A 304 -15.56 -24.79 -13.11
C LEU A 304 -14.20 -25.10 -12.47
N ALA A 305 -13.24 -25.47 -13.32
CA ALA A 305 -11.90 -25.80 -12.88
C ALA A 305 -11.08 -24.54 -12.57
N TYR A 306 -10.13 -24.65 -11.64
CA TYR A 306 -9.13 -23.61 -11.40
C TYR A 306 -8.36 -23.32 -12.70
N ASP A 307 -8.05 -22.04 -12.96
CA ASP A 307 -7.40 -21.54 -14.18
C ASP A 307 -8.25 -21.59 -15.47
N GLU A 308 -9.54 -21.95 -15.39
CA GLU A 308 -10.47 -21.88 -16.55
C GLU A 308 -10.45 -20.48 -17.19
N LYS A 309 -10.50 -20.42 -18.52
CA LYS A 309 -10.33 -19.17 -19.25
C LYS A 309 -11.59 -18.31 -19.13
N ILE A 310 -11.39 -17.03 -18.85
CA ILE A 310 -12.46 -16.02 -18.88
C ILE A 310 -12.32 -15.26 -20.19
N LEU A 311 -13.37 -15.32 -21.01
CA LEU A 311 -13.40 -14.80 -22.37
C LEU A 311 -14.26 -13.54 -22.47
N ASP A 312 -13.85 -12.59 -23.32
CA ASP A 312 -14.70 -11.48 -23.74
C ASP A 312 -15.67 -11.87 -24.87
N GLU A 313 -16.51 -10.94 -25.31
CA GLU A 313 -17.45 -11.14 -26.42
C GLU A 313 -16.79 -11.51 -27.75
N SER A 314 -15.49 -11.22 -27.92
CA SER A 314 -14.71 -11.52 -29.12
C SER A 314 -13.97 -12.86 -29.02
N GLY A 315 -14.10 -13.58 -27.89
CA GLY A 315 -13.41 -14.85 -27.64
C GLY A 315 -11.96 -14.70 -27.14
N ASN A 316 -11.52 -13.49 -26.78
CA ASN A 316 -10.17 -13.28 -26.25
C ASN A 316 -10.10 -13.64 -24.77
N VAL A 317 -8.97 -14.22 -24.35
CA VAL A 317 -8.71 -14.52 -22.93
C VAL A 317 -8.33 -13.26 -22.17
N VAL A 318 -9.27 -12.77 -21.36
CA VAL A 318 -9.10 -11.56 -20.52
C VAL A 318 -8.88 -11.89 -19.04
N GLY A 319 -9.00 -13.16 -18.63
CA GLY A 319 -8.71 -13.58 -17.27
C GLY A 319 -8.66 -15.08 -17.08
N LYS A 320 -8.40 -15.49 -15.84
CA LYS A 320 -8.45 -16.89 -15.41
C LYS A 320 -9.22 -17.03 -14.11
N PHE A 321 -10.10 -18.01 -14.04
CA PHE A 321 -10.92 -18.32 -12.89
C PHE A 321 -10.09 -18.86 -11.71
N ARG A 322 -10.46 -18.50 -10.48
CA ARG A 322 -9.75 -18.90 -9.24
C ARG A 322 -10.66 -19.67 -8.30
N GLY A 323 -11.93 -19.29 -8.19
CA GLY A 323 -12.88 -19.98 -7.34
C GLY A 323 -14.24 -19.31 -7.33
N TYR A 324 -15.20 -20.04 -6.77
CA TYR A 324 -16.60 -19.63 -6.66
C TYR A 324 -17.15 -20.03 -5.29
N ALA A 325 -18.03 -19.19 -4.76
CA ALA A 325 -18.81 -19.41 -3.56
C ALA A 325 -20.15 -18.66 -3.69
N GLU A 326 -21.24 -19.42 -3.72
CA GLU A 326 -22.64 -18.93 -3.80
C GLU A 326 -22.99 -18.13 -5.06
N LYS A 327 -22.77 -16.83 -5.10
CA LYS A 327 -22.94 -16.01 -6.32
C LYS A 327 -21.72 -15.17 -6.64
N TYR A 328 -20.68 -15.34 -5.83
CA TYR A 328 -19.44 -14.60 -5.95
C TYR A 328 -18.33 -15.54 -6.39
N GLY A 329 -17.35 -14.99 -7.07
CA GLY A 329 -16.14 -15.71 -7.41
C GLY A 329 -14.95 -14.78 -7.47
N LEU A 330 -13.83 -15.34 -7.88
CA LEU A 330 -12.57 -14.65 -7.96
C LEU A 330 -11.88 -14.99 -9.28
N GLY A 331 -11.34 -13.98 -9.95
CA GLY A 331 -10.64 -14.12 -11.21
C GLY A 331 -9.33 -13.34 -11.20
N LEU A 332 -8.27 -13.90 -11.79
CA LEU A 332 -7.08 -13.13 -12.13
C LEU A 332 -7.32 -12.49 -13.49
N MET A 333 -7.70 -11.21 -13.48
CA MET A 333 -8.22 -10.49 -14.63
C MET A 333 -7.20 -9.50 -15.17
N ARG A 334 -7.14 -9.33 -16.49
CA ARG A 334 -6.47 -8.19 -17.14
C ARG A 334 -7.35 -6.96 -16.95
N ILE A 335 -6.87 -5.99 -16.18
CA ILE A 335 -7.70 -4.91 -15.61
C ILE A 335 -8.46 -4.15 -16.70
N ASN A 336 -7.74 -3.65 -17.70
CA ASN A 336 -8.33 -2.78 -18.73
C ASN A 336 -9.23 -3.56 -19.69
N GLU A 337 -8.77 -4.72 -20.14
CA GLU A 337 -9.51 -5.57 -21.08
C GLU A 337 -10.79 -6.10 -20.46
N SER A 338 -10.75 -6.57 -19.20
CA SER A 338 -11.93 -7.10 -18.53
C SER A 338 -12.96 -6.03 -18.19
N LEU A 339 -12.54 -4.80 -17.88
CA LEU A 339 -13.46 -3.69 -17.57
C LEU A 339 -14.08 -3.04 -18.81
N LYS A 340 -13.45 -3.20 -20.00
CA LYS A 340 -13.98 -2.71 -21.28
C LYS A 340 -14.91 -3.71 -21.98
N ALA A 341 -14.77 -5.00 -21.66
CA ALA A 341 -15.60 -6.06 -22.23
C ALA A 341 -17.08 -5.82 -21.93
N GLN A 342 -17.93 -5.94 -22.95
CA GLN A 342 -19.38 -5.84 -22.78
C GLN A 342 -19.97 -7.09 -22.13
N ARG A 343 -19.36 -8.25 -22.40
CA ARG A 343 -19.77 -9.53 -21.84
C ARG A 343 -18.55 -10.37 -21.50
N LEU A 344 -18.58 -10.99 -20.32
CA LEU A 344 -17.60 -11.98 -19.92
C LEU A 344 -18.26 -13.34 -19.75
N SER A 345 -17.54 -14.38 -20.15
CA SER A 345 -18.01 -15.76 -20.04
C SER A 345 -16.90 -16.70 -19.57
N ILE A 346 -17.30 -17.75 -18.86
CA ILE A 346 -16.46 -18.89 -18.51
C ILE A 346 -17.19 -20.12 -19.04
N LEU A 347 -16.65 -20.75 -20.08
CA LEU A 347 -17.41 -21.69 -20.91
C LEU A 347 -18.72 -21.00 -21.37
N ASP A 348 -19.88 -21.53 -20.98
CA ASP A 348 -21.20 -20.97 -21.33
C ASP A 348 -21.84 -20.13 -20.19
N VAL A 349 -21.11 -19.88 -19.11
CA VAL A 349 -21.62 -19.14 -17.95
C VAL A 349 -21.24 -17.66 -18.05
N ASN A 350 -22.26 -16.79 -18.11
CA ASN A 350 -22.05 -15.35 -18.04
C ASN A 350 -21.58 -14.92 -16.66
N VAL A 351 -20.57 -14.06 -16.63
CA VAL A 351 -19.98 -13.52 -15.39
C VAL A 351 -19.81 -12.01 -15.51
N GLN A 352 -19.92 -11.30 -14.39
CA GLN A 352 -19.56 -9.89 -14.30
C GLN A 352 -18.30 -9.73 -13.46
N VAL A 353 -17.45 -8.79 -13.85
CA VAL A 353 -16.28 -8.38 -13.07
C VAL A 353 -16.50 -6.96 -12.56
N SER A 354 -16.01 -6.64 -11.37
CA SER A 354 -16.01 -5.27 -10.86
C SER A 354 -14.66 -4.89 -10.27
N LYS A 355 -14.31 -3.60 -10.31
CA LYS A 355 -13.17 -3.06 -9.56
C LYS A 355 -13.57 -2.99 -8.08
N PRO A 356 -12.80 -3.59 -7.15
CA PRO A 356 -13.09 -3.48 -5.73
C PRO A 356 -13.14 -2.03 -5.26
N ALA A 357 -14.11 -1.71 -4.40
CA ALA A 357 -14.32 -0.34 -3.91
C ALA A 357 -13.14 0.20 -3.08
N TRP A 358 -12.38 -0.71 -2.44
CA TRP A 358 -11.20 -0.42 -1.63
C TRP A 358 -9.92 -0.24 -2.45
N TRP A 359 -9.94 -0.45 -3.78
CA TRP A 359 -8.79 -0.09 -4.60
C TRP A 359 -8.57 1.43 -4.58
N PRO A 360 -7.32 1.91 -4.67
CA PRO A 360 -7.03 3.33 -4.83
C PRO A 360 -7.83 3.92 -5.99
N GLN A 361 -8.47 5.07 -5.74
CA GLN A 361 -9.22 5.80 -6.75
C GLN A 361 -8.26 6.67 -7.55
N GLU A 362 -8.29 6.52 -8.87
CA GLU A 362 -7.53 7.39 -9.78
C GLU A 362 -8.25 8.73 -9.87
N PHE A 363 -7.55 9.84 -9.58
CA PHE A 363 -8.09 11.17 -9.82
C PHE A 363 -8.15 11.36 -11.34
N GLN A 364 -9.36 11.44 -11.89
CA GLN A 364 -9.55 12.01 -13.21
C GLN A 364 -9.38 13.52 -13.07
N GLU A 365 -8.20 14.04 -13.42
CA GLU A 365 -8.11 15.46 -13.76
C GLU A 365 -9.11 15.70 -14.90
N THR A 366 -10.16 16.46 -14.61
CA THR A 366 -11.12 16.91 -15.61
C THR A 366 -10.36 17.66 -16.71
N VAL A 367 -10.20 17.02 -17.86
CA VAL A 367 -9.79 17.66 -19.11
C VAL A 367 -10.95 18.59 -19.51
N SER A 368 -10.92 19.81 -19.00
CA SER A 368 -11.84 20.88 -19.39
C SER A 368 -11.18 22.23 -19.10
N ALA A 369 -10.17 22.58 -19.91
CA ALA A 369 -9.73 23.97 -20.10
C ALA A 369 -8.81 24.16 -21.34
N LYS A 370 -8.86 23.31 -22.38
CA LYS A 370 -8.08 23.54 -23.62
C LYS A 370 -8.84 23.46 -24.94
N ASP A 371 -10.08 22.97 -24.97
CA ASP A 371 -10.88 22.92 -26.22
C ASP A 371 -11.86 24.08 -26.42
N ALA A 372 -11.84 25.10 -25.55
CA ALA A 372 -12.71 26.29 -25.67
C ALA A 372 -12.02 27.51 -26.30
N LYS A 373 -10.84 27.35 -26.94
CA LYS A 373 -10.13 28.48 -27.59
C LYS A 373 -9.64 28.14 -29.00
N MET A 374 -10.54 27.60 -29.81
CA MET A 374 -10.50 27.74 -31.26
C MET A 374 -11.92 27.98 -31.77
N ARG A 375 -12.32 29.27 -31.82
CA ARG A 375 -13.32 29.83 -32.74
C ARG A 375 -13.46 31.35 -32.51
N GLY A 376 -12.81 32.12 -33.39
CA GLY A 376 -13.17 33.48 -33.81
C GLY A 376 -12.87 34.65 -32.86
N VAL A 377 -12.66 35.90 -33.30
CA VAL A 377 -12.38 36.57 -34.58
C VAL A 377 -11.82 37.96 -34.19
N ALA A 378 -10.84 38.45 -34.96
CA ALA A 378 -10.37 39.82 -35.24
C ALA A 378 -10.66 41.02 -34.28
N GLY A 379 -9.64 41.88 -34.12
CA GLY A 379 -9.85 43.31 -33.83
C GLY A 379 -8.65 44.07 -33.26
N ALA A 380 -7.92 44.75 -34.17
CA ALA A 380 -7.22 46.04 -34.06
C ALA A 380 -6.13 46.30 -32.96
N GLU A 381 -4.94 46.68 -33.46
CA GLU A 381 -3.90 47.51 -32.79
C GLU A 381 -4.42 48.96 -32.59
N PRO A 382 -3.76 49.82 -31.77
CA PRO A 382 -2.56 50.52 -32.26
C PRO A 382 -1.44 50.77 -31.23
N GLU A 383 -0.22 50.77 -31.77
CA GLU A 383 0.96 51.63 -31.60
C GLU A 383 1.22 52.48 -30.33
N GLY A 384 2.50 52.52 -29.92
CA GLY A 384 3.06 53.58 -29.07
C GLY A 384 4.37 53.23 -28.33
N GLU A 385 5.51 53.26 -29.04
CA GLU A 385 6.89 53.35 -28.52
C GLU A 385 7.22 54.78 -27.97
N PRO A 386 8.44 55.12 -27.49
CA PRO A 386 9.46 54.39 -26.70
C PRO A 386 10.15 55.28 -25.63
N GLY A 387 11.18 54.78 -24.94
CA GLY A 387 12.22 55.60 -24.29
C GLY A 387 12.84 54.93 -23.05
N ALA A 388 14.03 54.32 -23.14
CA ALA A 388 15.34 54.93 -22.85
C ALA A 388 15.56 55.23 -21.34
N SER A 389 16.69 55.01 -20.67
CA SER A 389 18.00 54.40 -20.94
C SER A 389 18.83 54.54 -19.64
N LYS A 390 19.96 53.82 -19.56
CA LYS A 390 21.19 54.08 -18.75
C LYS A 390 21.19 53.69 -17.26
N GLU A 391 22.03 52.71 -16.87
CA GLU A 391 23.44 52.83 -16.39
C GLU A 391 23.50 53.56 -15.03
N THR A 392 24.11 53.07 -13.95
CA THR A 392 25.55 52.78 -13.77
C THR A 392 25.80 52.16 -12.37
N ARG A 393 27.04 51.73 -12.17
CA ARG A 393 27.68 50.82 -11.21
C ARG A 393 27.96 51.35 -9.78
N GLN A 394 28.50 50.41 -8.98
CA GLN A 394 29.39 50.51 -7.79
C GLN A 394 28.71 50.69 -6.42
N ALA A 395 28.67 49.66 -5.57
CA ALA A 395 29.74 49.07 -4.73
C ALA A 395 29.99 49.86 -3.43
N THR A 396 29.72 49.24 -2.27
CA THR A 396 30.59 49.20 -1.07
C THR A 396 29.90 48.51 0.13
N SER A 397 30.72 48.02 1.06
CA SER A 397 30.45 47.31 2.33
C SER A 397 29.35 47.95 3.20
N THR A 398 28.70 47.28 4.17
CA THR A 398 29.27 46.91 5.48
C THR A 398 28.22 46.14 6.31
N LYS A 399 28.72 45.30 7.24
CA LYS A 399 28.03 44.49 8.26
C LYS A 399 26.77 45.11 8.90
N ASN A 400 25.72 44.32 9.13
CA ASN A 400 25.08 44.24 10.46
C ASN A 400 24.17 43.02 10.68
N ARG A 401 23.87 42.81 11.96
CA ARG A 401 23.48 41.60 12.70
C ARG A 401 22.00 41.66 13.10
N GLN A 402 21.31 40.50 13.08
CA GLN A 402 20.01 40.18 13.75
C GLN A 402 18.80 41.01 13.24
N THR A 403 17.55 40.55 13.04
CA THR A 403 16.69 39.50 13.62
C THR A 403 15.39 39.43 12.78
N THR A 404 14.73 38.26 12.75
CA THR A 404 13.27 37.99 12.59
C THR A 404 12.42 38.75 11.54
N SER A 405 11.79 38.01 10.62
CA SER A 405 10.32 37.86 10.45
C SER A 405 9.94 37.50 9.01
N ASP A 406 8.74 36.93 8.88
CA ASP A 406 8.12 36.26 7.74
C ASP A 406 7.94 37.07 6.44
N GLU A 407 7.67 36.30 5.38
CA GLU A 407 6.90 36.65 4.17
C GLU A 407 7.56 37.29 2.92
N ARG A 408 7.53 36.46 1.86
CA ARG A 408 7.34 36.74 0.42
C ARG A 408 8.21 37.81 -0.27
N VAL A 409 9.18 37.32 -1.06
CA VAL A 409 9.38 37.80 -2.44
C VAL A 409 9.70 36.60 -3.34
N ALA A 410 8.74 36.22 -4.19
CA ALA A 410 9.00 35.32 -5.31
C ALA A 410 9.77 36.11 -6.39
N SER A 411 11.08 36.24 -6.19
CA SER A 411 11.96 36.72 -7.25
C SER A 411 12.03 35.64 -8.33
N VAL A 412 11.91 36.07 -9.58
CA VAL A 412 12.11 35.26 -10.78
C VAL A 412 13.47 34.56 -10.64
N ARG A 413 13.48 33.31 -10.20
CA ARG A 413 14.71 32.51 -10.15
C ARG A 413 15.08 32.23 -11.59
N GLU A 414 16.16 32.84 -12.05
CA GLU A 414 16.87 32.37 -13.25
C GLU A 414 16.98 30.86 -13.13
N THR A 415 16.32 30.17 -14.05
CA THR A 415 16.27 28.71 -14.02
C THR A 415 17.64 28.22 -14.45
N LEU A 416 18.46 27.81 -13.49
CA LEU A 416 19.78 27.29 -13.76
C LEU A 416 19.63 25.92 -14.45
N ILE A 417 20.17 25.79 -15.66
CA ILE A 417 20.11 24.57 -16.46
C ILE A 417 21.50 23.95 -16.54
N PHE A 418 21.60 22.71 -16.08
CA PHE A 418 22.76 21.85 -16.29
C PHE A 418 22.66 21.26 -17.69
N THR A 419 23.77 21.23 -18.44
CA THR A 419 23.86 20.53 -19.73
C THR A 419 25.05 19.58 -19.70
N CYS A 420 24.80 18.28 -19.89
CA CYS A 420 25.88 17.30 -19.98
C CYS A 420 26.64 17.46 -21.29
N SER A 421 27.97 17.58 -21.23
CA SER A 421 28.82 17.71 -22.41
C SER A 421 29.00 16.42 -23.25
N ILE A 422 28.37 15.31 -22.86
CA ILE A 422 28.45 14.02 -23.56
C ILE A 422 27.12 13.68 -24.20
N CYS A 423 26.05 13.51 -23.40
CA CYS A 423 24.74 13.12 -23.90
C CYS A 423 23.78 14.29 -24.17
N ASN A 424 24.23 15.54 -23.96
CA ASN A 424 23.39 16.74 -24.04
C ASN A 424 22.14 16.75 -23.14
N LEU A 425 22.10 15.90 -22.11
CA LEU A 425 21.04 15.94 -21.09
C LEU A 425 20.95 17.34 -20.49
N LYS A 426 19.77 17.95 -20.59
CA LYS A 426 19.46 19.26 -20.02
C LYS A 426 18.50 19.10 -18.87
N GLU A 427 18.93 19.48 -17.67
CA GLU A 427 18.11 19.37 -16.47
C GLU A 427 18.23 20.62 -15.61
N ARG A 428 17.17 20.94 -14.86
CA ARG A 428 17.20 22.06 -13.92
C ARG A 428 18.02 21.67 -12.69
N TYR A 429 18.80 22.61 -12.16
CA TYR A 429 19.46 22.44 -10.87
C TYR A 429 19.23 23.64 -9.96
N ASP A 430 19.23 23.41 -8.65
CA ASP A 430 18.98 24.45 -7.65
C ASP A 430 20.27 25.01 -7.04
N TYR A 431 21.36 24.24 -7.06
CA TYR A 431 22.65 24.64 -6.49
C TYR A 431 23.83 23.89 -7.13
N LYS A 432 24.98 24.56 -7.25
CA LYS A 432 26.27 23.93 -7.59
C LYS A 432 27.24 24.10 -6.43
N GLY A 433 27.74 23.00 -5.89
CA GLY A 433 28.77 23.02 -4.84
C GLY A 433 28.72 21.82 -3.91
N ALA A 434 29.74 21.67 -3.07
CA ALA A 434 29.86 20.55 -2.13
C ALA A 434 28.85 20.58 -0.96
N ARG A 435 28.31 21.75 -0.60
CA ARG A 435 27.44 21.93 0.57
C ARG A 435 26.13 22.65 0.22
N PRO A 436 25.08 21.92 -0.23
CA PRO A 436 23.82 22.53 -0.61
C PRO A 436 23.14 23.27 0.56
N PRO A 437 22.69 24.53 0.36
CA PRO A 437 22.13 25.33 1.44
C PRO A 437 20.79 24.80 1.97
N PHE A 438 20.09 24.00 1.16
CA PHE A 438 18.82 23.34 1.50
C PHE A 438 18.96 21.90 2.03
N ALA A 439 20.18 21.36 2.12
CA ALA A 439 20.48 20.07 2.73
C ALA A 439 21.81 20.14 3.49
N ARG A 440 21.83 20.95 4.56
CA ARG A 440 23.04 21.33 5.31
C ARG A 440 23.76 20.16 5.99
N GLN A 441 23.08 19.05 6.17
CA GLN A 441 23.59 17.79 6.72
C GLN A 441 24.42 16.98 5.71
N LEU A 442 24.37 17.33 4.41
CA LEU A 442 25.13 16.66 3.37
C LEU A 442 26.37 17.47 3.00
N LEU A 443 27.51 16.78 2.93
CA LEU A 443 28.78 17.31 2.45
C LEU A 443 29.32 16.36 1.38
N TYR A 444 29.34 16.82 0.13
CA TYR A 444 29.94 16.07 -0.96
C TYR A 444 31.47 16.25 -0.97
N SER A 445 32.17 15.24 -1.48
CA SER A 445 33.63 15.33 -1.68
C SER A 445 34.03 16.19 -2.89
N GLU A 446 33.05 16.60 -3.71
CA GLU A 446 33.23 17.39 -4.93
C GLU A 446 32.06 18.34 -5.13
N ASP A 447 32.25 19.38 -5.94
CA ASP A 447 31.18 20.29 -6.31
C ASP A 447 30.21 19.62 -7.28
N CYS A 448 28.99 19.38 -6.81
CA CYS A 448 27.93 18.71 -7.55
C CYS A 448 26.88 19.71 -8.04
N TYR A 449 26.29 19.44 -9.20
CA TYR A 449 25.03 20.05 -9.63
C TYR A 449 23.90 19.30 -8.95
N VAL A 450 23.18 19.97 -8.05
CA VAL A 450 22.14 19.37 -7.23
C VAL A 450 20.82 20.10 -7.36
N MET A 451 19.75 19.34 -7.35
CA MET A 451 18.38 19.85 -7.31
C MET A 451 17.63 19.27 -6.12
N LYS A 452 16.59 19.96 -5.66
CA LYS A 452 15.62 19.38 -4.74
C LYS A 452 14.89 18.27 -5.46
N ASP A 453 14.69 17.14 -4.77
CA ASP A 453 13.94 16.05 -5.35
C ASP A 453 12.48 16.52 -5.60
N PRO A 454 12.02 16.56 -6.87
CA PRO A 454 10.69 17.04 -7.21
C PRO A 454 9.58 16.06 -6.77
N PHE A 455 9.95 14.83 -6.39
CA PHE A 455 9.03 13.79 -5.93
C PHE A 455 8.98 13.68 -4.41
N SER A 456 9.87 14.36 -3.69
CA SER A 456 9.89 14.37 -2.24
C SER A 456 8.90 15.40 -1.66
N PRO A 457 8.23 15.10 -0.53
CA PRO A 457 7.38 16.06 0.15
C PRO A 457 8.15 17.35 0.48
N PRO A 458 7.50 18.53 0.36
CA PRO A 458 8.13 19.78 0.76
C PRO A 458 8.58 19.68 2.23
N ASN A 459 9.84 20.04 2.49
CA ASN A 459 10.54 20.03 3.79
C ASN A 459 11.28 18.75 4.22
N LYS A 460 11.30 17.67 3.43
CA LYS A 460 12.20 16.52 3.73
C LYS A 460 13.68 16.80 3.46
N GLY A 461 13.99 17.81 2.64
CA GLY A 461 15.38 18.14 2.29
C GLY A 461 16.09 17.07 1.47
N GLU A 462 15.33 16.18 0.81
CA GLU A 462 15.85 15.19 -0.14
C GLU A 462 16.31 15.89 -1.43
N ILE A 463 17.48 15.49 -1.93
CA ILE A 463 18.17 16.15 -3.05
C ILE A 463 18.66 15.11 -4.05
N LEU A 464 18.69 15.50 -5.33
CA LEU A 464 19.20 14.69 -6.42
C LEU A 464 20.49 15.30 -6.97
N VAL A 465 21.48 14.46 -7.25
CA VAL A 465 22.73 14.86 -7.92
C VAL A 465 22.58 14.64 -9.43
N VAL A 466 22.39 15.73 -10.17
CA VAL A 466 22.25 15.73 -11.63
C VAL A 466 23.58 15.33 -12.30
N GLY A 467 24.69 15.88 -11.81
CA GLY A 467 26.02 15.67 -12.35
C GLY A 467 27.11 16.38 -11.55
N ALA A 468 28.35 16.32 -12.03
CA ALA A 468 29.47 17.13 -11.54
C ALA A 468 30.49 17.37 -12.68
N ASP A 469 31.50 18.20 -12.43
CA ASP A 469 32.56 18.44 -13.41
C ASP A 469 33.55 17.28 -13.43
N CYS A 470 33.97 16.86 -14.62
CA CYS A 470 35.04 15.88 -14.76
C CYS A 470 36.34 16.44 -14.17
N SER A 471 36.96 15.69 -13.26
CA SER A 471 38.19 16.13 -12.59
C SER A 471 39.39 16.29 -13.51
N LYS A 472 39.41 15.61 -14.66
CA LYS A 472 40.46 15.72 -15.68
C LYS A 472 40.18 16.83 -16.70
N CYS A 473 39.06 16.76 -17.42
CA CYS A 473 38.77 17.70 -18.52
C CYS A 473 37.85 18.88 -18.15
N LYS A 474 37.38 18.97 -16.91
CA LYS A 474 36.52 20.05 -16.38
C LYS A 474 35.16 20.24 -17.08
N ARG A 475 34.80 19.36 -18.02
CA ARG A 475 33.47 19.33 -18.65
C ARG A 475 32.40 18.86 -17.66
N ALA A 476 31.24 19.49 -17.71
CA ALA A 476 30.07 19.13 -16.91
C ALA A 476 29.47 17.80 -17.42
N VAL A 477 29.40 16.79 -16.55
CA VAL A 477 28.95 15.44 -16.93
C VAL A 477 27.90 14.89 -15.97
N CYS A 478 26.83 14.33 -16.53
CA CYS A 478 25.73 13.79 -15.74
C CYS A 478 26.17 12.51 -15.03
N SER A 479 25.39 12.09 -14.03
CA SER A 479 25.69 10.90 -13.23
C SER A 479 25.71 9.58 -14.03
N THR A 480 25.18 9.54 -15.26
CA THR A 480 25.23 8.35 -16.13
C THR A 480 26.43 8.35 -17.09
N CYS A 481 26.87 9.51 -17.58
CA CYS A 481 28.03 9.66 -18.48
C CYS A 481 29.35 9.86 -17.72
N SER A 482 29.38 9.51 -16.43
CA SER A 482 30.54 9.66 -15.57
C SER A 482 30.65 8.53 -14.56
N ILE A 483 31.84 8.36 -14.00
CA ILE A 483 32.13 7.39 -12.94
C ILE A 483 32.78 8.16 -11.79
N TYR A 484 32.31 7.87 -10.58
CA TYR A 484 32.88 8.40 -9.35
C TYR A 484 33.67 7.30 -8.63
N TYR A 485 34.87 7.65 -8.16
CA TYR A 485 35.68 6.81 -7.27
C TYR A 485 36.16 7.61 -6.06
N ALA A 486 37.22 8.40 -6.21
CA ALA A 486 37.63 9.46 -5.27
C ALA A 486 37.25 10.85 -5.79
N ARG A 487 37.11 10.95 -7.11
CA ARG A 487 36.72 12.12 -7.90
C ARG A 487 35.91 11.63 -9.09
N ARG A 488 35.08 12.50 -9.68
CA ARG A 488 34.34 12.16 -10.90
C ARG A 488 35.17 12.31 -12.15
N PHE A 489 35.07 11.32 -13.03
CA PHE A 489 35.67 11.34 -14.37
C PHE A 489 34.61 11.07 -15.42
N CYS A 490 34.65 11.78 -16.53
CA CYS A 490 33.85 11.44 -17.71
C CYS A 490 34.34 10.11 -18.31
N LEU A 491 33.47 9.43 -19.07
CA LEU A 491 33.79 8.10 -19.61
C LEU A 491 35.03 8.08 -20.51
N GLU A 492 35.25 9.11 -21.32
CA GLU A 492 36.46 9.25 -22.15
C GLU A 492 37.72 9.37 -21.29
N CYS A 493 37.72 10.25 -20.29
CA CYS A 493 38.86 10.44 -19.39
C CYS A 493 39.12 9.20 -18.52
N ALA A 494 38.06 8.52 -18.07
CA ALA A 494 38.18 7.28 -17.30
C ALA A 494 38.74 6.14 -18.16
N SER A 495 38.36 6.07 -19.44
CA SER A 495 38.88 5.07 -20.39
C SER A 495 40.36 5.29 -20.70
N GLY A 496 40.78 6.56 -20.85
CA GLY A 496 42.19 6.91 -21.06
C GLY A 496 43.08 6.73 -19.83
N GLU A 497 42.50 6.64 -18.62
CA GLU A 497 43.21 6.46 -17.34
C GLU A 497 43.00 5.06 -16.75
N LEU A 498 42.60 4.08 -17.56
CA LEU A 498 42.22 2.74 -17.06
C LEU A 498 43.30 2.15 -16.16
N GLN A 499 44.58 2.27 -16.54
CA GLN A 499 45.71 1.70 -15.80
C GLN A 499 45.91 2.33 -14.41
N ASN A 500 45.48 3.59 -14.21
CA ASN A 500 45.59 4.32 -12.96
C ASN A 500 44.33 4.18 -12.06
N LEU A 501 43.30 3.48 -12.55
CA LEU A 501 42.07 3.20 -11.81
C LEU A 501 42.04 1.75 -11.32
N PRO A 502 41.41 1.47 -10.16
CA PRO A 502 41.30 0.10 -9.64
C PRO A 502 40.71 -0.88 -10.65
N LEU A 503 41.27 -2.09 -10.72
CA LEU A 503 40.86 -3.16 -11.67
C LEU A 503 39.35 -3.45 -11.65
N GLN A 504 38.71 -3.30 -10.48
CA GLN A 504 37.27 -3.49 -10.29
C GLN A 504 36.41 -2.54 -11.14
N LEU A 505 36.91 -1.33 -11.47
CA LEU A 505 36.19 -0.35 -12.27
C LEU A 505 36.34 -0.59 -13.77
N HIS A 506 37.32 -1.39 -14.22
CA HIS A 506 37.65 -1.56 -15.63
C HIS A 506 36.50 -2.17 -16.41
N GLY A 507 35.83 -3.18 -15.86
CA GLY A 507 34.65 -3.79 -16.47
C GLY A 507 33.51 -2.79 -16.65
N LYS A 508 33.25 -1.97 -15.62
CA LYS A 508 32.20 -0.93 -15.64
C LYS A 508 32.52 0.16 -16.67
N ILE A 509 33.76 0.68 -16.69
CA ILE A 509 34.22 1.68 -17.66
C ILE A 509 34.06 1.15 -19.09
N ARG A 510 34.54 -0.08 -19.37
CA ARG A 510 34.42 -0.71 -20.69
C ARG A 510 32.98 -0.95 -21.11
N SER A 511 32.08 -1.29 -20.18
CA SER A 511 30.65 -1.47 -20.48
C SER A 511 29.94 -0.16 -20.82
N LEU A 512 30.32 0.93 -20.15
CA LEU A 512 29.71 2.25 -20.32
C LEU A 512 30.27 3.00 -21.53
N ALA A 513 31.54 2.77 -21.91
CA ALA A 513 32.15 3.34 -23.10
C ALA A 513 31.66 2.71 -24.43
N LYS A 514 30.93 1.59 -24.37
CA LYS A 514 30.33 0.91 -25.53
C LYS A 514 28.90 1.37 -25.86
N ARG A 515 28.31 2.22 -25.00
CA ARG A 515 27.01 2.85 -25.21
C ARG A 515 27.22 4.26 -25.70
#